data_AF-R2Y431-F1
#
_entry.id   AF-R2Y431-F1
#
_cell.length_a   1.000
_cell.length_b   1.000
_cell.length_c   1.000
_cell.angle_alpha   90.00
_cell.angle_beta   90.00
_cell.angle_gamma   90.00
#
_symmetry.space_group_name_H-M   'P 1'
#
loop_
_entity.id
_entity.type
_entity.pdbx_description
1 polymer ?
#
loop_
_entity_poly.entity_id
_entity_poly.type
_entity_poly.pdbx_seq_one_letter_code
_entity_poly.pdbx_strand_id
1 'polypeptide(L)'
;MPNFQQDFPNAARYLKQRYPDKEAVSSFWHWATLALFAILCIATIKQQLLLIGALILVAALLKGPGILLFGALYSFLVSLFPPIGIVLSALFFLFNLRLLTKSWRVNLVTSLFYLYPLGLSLLRYFTHWDASWQIGLELLPGLLLLHFVMMQVYYFHPSARQVAWTVLATPFELISLVLPKRFKKPFRTTSVPNRPKR
;
A
#
# COMPACT_ATOMS: atom_id res chain seq x y z
N MET A 1 -18.85 26.87 23.95
CA MET A 1 -17.50 27.47 23.89
C MET A 1 -17.54 28.55 22.82
N PRO A 2 -17.21 29.82 23.12
CA PRO A 2 -17.17 30.88 22.12
C PRO A 2 -16.12 30.53 21.06
N ASN A 3 -16.28 31.07 19.85
CA ASN A 3 -15.57 30.70 18.64
C ASN A 3 -14.05 30.98 18.77
N PHE A 4 -13.28 30.03 19.31
CA PHE A 4 -11.82 30.10 19.44
C PHE A 4 -11.10 30.47 18.12
N GLN A 5 -11.71 30.12 16.99
CA GLN A 5 -11.21 30.49 15.66
C GLN A 5 -11.35 31.99 15.34
N GLN A 6 -12.34 32.68 15.91
CA GLN A 6 -12.51 34.13 15.77
C GLN A 6 -11.60 34.89 16.72
N ASP A 7 -11.45 34.42 17.96
CA ASP A 7 -10.67 35.12 18.98
C ASP A 7 -9.15 35.00 18.76
N PHE A 8 -8.67 33.87 18.21
CA PHE A 8 -7.24 33.63 18.02
C PHE A 8 -6.92 33.04 16.64
N PRO A 9 -7.07 33.82 15.54
CA PRO A 9 -6.94 33.30 14.19
C PRO A 9 -5.53 32.76 13.87
N ASN A 10 -4.47 33.39 14.39
CA ASN A 10 -3.09 32.94 14.16
C ASN A 10 -2.75 31.66 14.96
N ALA A 11 -3.21 31.56 16.21
CA ALA A 11 -3.02 30.36 17.02
C ALA A 11 -3.85 29.19 16.48
N ALA A 12 -5.09 29.44 16.05
CA ALA A 12 -5.94 28.45 15.40
C ALA A 12 -5.34 27.97 14.07
N ARG A 13 -4.77 28.87 13.26
CA ARG A 13 -4.09 28.51 12.01
C ARG A 13 -2.81 27.71 12.27
N TYR A 14 -2.02 28.09 13.26
CA TYR A 14 -0.83 27.35 13.69
C TYR A 14 -1.19 25.96 14.22
N LEU A 15 -2.21 25.86 15.07
CA LEU A 15 -2.69 24.59 15.60
C LEU A 15 -3.29 23.69 14.53
N LYS A 16 -4.08 24.24 13.59
CA LYS A 16 -4.63 23.49 12.45
C LYS A 16 -3.54 23.01 11.49
N GLN A 17 -2.48 23.78 11.31
CA GLN A 17 -1.31 23.38 10.53
C GLN A 17 -0.44 22.35 11.28
N ARG A 18 -0.35 22.45 12.60
CA ARG A 18 0.41 21.54 13.46
C ARG A 18 -0.34 20.25 13.78
N TYR A 19 -1.66 20.24 13.70
CA TYR A 19 -2.54 19.09 13.94
C TYR A 19 -3.57 19.03 12.79
N PRO A 20 -3.17 18.47 11.62
CA PRO A 20 -4.12 18.27 10.53
C PRO A 20 -5.30 17.40 11.00
N ASP A 21 -6.48 17.65 10.42
CA ASP A 21 -7.75 17.06 10.85
C ASP A 21 -7.66 15.53 10.97
N LYS A 22 -8.28 14.97 12.03
CA LYS A 22 -8.25 13.54 12.40
C LYS A 22 -8.87 12.58 11.36
N GLU A 23 -9.24 13.08 10.18
CA GLU A 23 -9.94 12.34 9.12
C GLU A 23 -9.22 11.07 8.67
N ALA A 24 -7.88 11.05 8.71
CA ALA A 24 -7.11 9.85 8.35
C ALA A 24 -7.27 8.71 9.39
N VAL A 25 -7.42 9.04 10.67
CA VAL A 25 -7.55 8.06 11.77
C VAL A 25 -8.99 7.55 11.88
N SER A 26 -9.98 8.37 11.52
CA SER A 26 -11.38 7.94 11.41
C SER A 26 -11.69 7.18 10.11
N SER A 27 -10.74 7.11 9.17
CA SER A 27 -10.94 6.44 7.90
C SER A 27 -11.11 4.93 8.08
N PHE A 28 -12.09 4.35 7.37
CA PHE A 28 -12.31 2.90 7.32
C PHE A 28 -11.03 2.13 6.99
N TRP A 29 -10.17 2.66 6.11
CA TRP A 29 -8.92 2.02 5.70
C TRP A 29 -7.90 1.87 6.84
N HIS A 30 -7.90 2.78 7.81
CA HIS A 30 -7.02 2.70 8.99
C HIS A 30 -7.43 1.52 9.89
N TRP A 31 -8.72 1.41 10.18
CA TRP A 31 -9.24 0.31 10.99
C TRP A 31 -9.18 -1.03 10.26
N ALA A 32 -9.43 -1.04 8.95
CA ALA A 32 -9.31 -2.24 8.12
C ALA A 32 -7.87 -2.77 8.10
N THR A 33 -6.87 -1.89 8.02
CA THR A 33 -5.45 -2.29 8.07
C THR A 33 -5.07 -2.80 9.46
N LEU A 34 -5.47 -2.14 10.54
CA LEU A 34 -5.23 -2.64 11.90
C LEU A 34 -5.92 -3.99 12.16
N ALA A 35 -7.15 -4.17 11.67
CA ALA A 35 -7.87 -5.43 11.79
C ALA A 35 -7.18 -6.55 10.99
N LEU A 36 -6.75 -6.27 9.77
CA LEU A 36 -6.00 -7.23 8.96
C LEU A 36 -4.68 -7.61 9.64
N PHE A 37 -3.98 -6.65 10.23
CA PHE A 37 -2.76 -6.90 11.01
C PHE A 37 -3.02 -7.78 12.24
N ALA A 38 -4.08 -7.51 12.99
CA ALA A 38 -4.47 -8.32 14.14
C ALA A 38 -4.76 -9.77 13.73
N ILE A 39 -5.49 -9.96 12.63
CA ILE A 39 -5.76 -11.28 12.06
C ILE A 39 -4.45 -11.99 11.71
N LEU A 40 -3.49 -11.29 11.09
CA LEU A 40 -2.17 -11.87 10.81
C LEU A 40 -1.43 -12.28 12.08
N CYS A 41 -1.47 -11.50 13.16
CA CYS A 41 -0.76 -11.81 14.41
C CYS A 41 -1.34 -13.02 15.18
N ILE A 42 -2.64 -13.26 15.06
CA ILE A 42 -3.32 -14.39 15.70
C ILE A 42 -3.22 -15.65 14.82
N ALA A 43 -3.19 -15.49 13.50
CA ALA A 43 -3.11 -16.58 12.55
C ALA A 43 -1.84 -17.43 12.73
N THR A 44 -1.99 -18.74 12.56
CA THR A 44 -0.86 -19.69 12.50
C THR A 44 0.00 -19.46 11.24
N ILE A 45 1.23 -19.97 11.21
CA ILE A 45 2.16 -19.81 10.06
C ILE A 45 1.49 -20.23 8.73
N LYS A 46 0.75 -21.36 8.73
CA LYS A 46 0.03 -21.83 7.54
C LYS A 46 -1.06 -20.85 7.10
N GLN A 47 -1.82 -20.32 8.05
CA GLN A 47 -2.89 -19.35 7.79
C GLN A 47 -2.34 -17.98 7.37
N GLN A 48 -1.21 -17.54 7.92
CA GLN A 48 -0.51 -16.32 7.51
C GLN A 48 -0.05 -16.43 6.06
N LEU A 49 0.57 -17.55 5.67
CA LEU A 49 0.98 -17.79 4.28
C LEU A 49 -0.23 -17.79 3.33
N LEU A 50 -1.36 -18.40 3.72
CA LEU A 50 -2.60 -18.35 2.95
C LEU A 50 -3.17 -16.94 2.83
N LEU A 51 -3.18 -16.16 3.92
CA LEU A 51 -3.61 -14.76 3.91
C LEU A 51 -2.74 -13.91 3.00
N ILE A 52 -1.41 -14.05 3.10
CA ILE A 52 -0.47 -13.36 2.22
C ILE A 52 -0.70 -13.78 0.77
N GLY A 53 -0.90 -15.09 0.50
CA GLY A 53 -1.26 -15.63 -0.81
C GLY A 53 -2.55 -15.03 -1.38
N ALA A 54 -3.58 -14.90 -0.55
CA ALA A 54 -4.85 -14.27 -0.94
C ALA A 54 -4.65 -12.78 -1.26
N LEU A 55 -3.86 -12.05 -0.46
CA LEU A 55 -3.50 -10.67 -0.73
C LEU A 55 -2.75 -10.51 -2.07
N ILE A 56 -1.83 -11.43 -2.37
CA ILE A 56 -1.12 -11.48 -3.65
C ILE A 56 -2.11 -11.70 -4.79
N LEU A 57 -3.05 -12.64 -4.65
CA LEU A 57 -4.05 -12.93 -5.69
C LEU A 57 -4.95 -11.72 -5.96
N VAL A 58 -5.43 -11.06 -4.91
CA VAL A 58 -6.21 -9.82 -5.02
C VAL A 58 -5.38 -8.71 -5.69
N ALA A 59 -4.14 -8.50 -5.24
CA ALA A 59 -3.25 -7.52 -5.83
C ALA A 59 -2.92 -7.84 -7.31
N ALA A 60 -2.75 -9.12 -7.65
CA ALA A 60 -2.46 -9.58 -9.00
C ALA A 60 -3.67 -9.41 -9.94
N LEU A 61 -4.89 -9.65 -9.46
CA LEU A 61 -6.12 -9.37 -10.22
C LEU A 61 -6.33 -7.87 -10.45
N LEU A 62 -6.00 -7.04 -9.47
CA LEU A 62 -6.15 -5.60 -9.60
C LEU A 62 -5.06 -4.96 -10.45
N LYS A 63 -3.79 -5.36 -10.25
CA LYS A 63 -2.66 -4.85 -11.04
C LYS A 63 -2.55 -5.51 -12.41
N GLY A 64 -2.85 -6.80 -12.58
CA GLY A 64 -2.69 -7.50 -13.85
C GLY A 64 -3.76 -7.09 -14.88
N PRO A 65 -4.96 -7.69 -14.84
CA PRO A 65 -6.03 -7.33 -15.78
C PRO A 65 -6.45 -5.86 -15.69
N GLY A 66 -6.39 -5.24 -14.51
CA GLY A 66 -6.70 -3.82 -14.37
C GLY A 66 -5.79 -2.93 -15.21
N ILE A 67 -4.47 -3.15 -15.19
CA ILE A 67 -3.52 -2.35 -16.00
C ILE A 67 -3.75 -2.57 -17.50
N LEU A 68 -4.14 -3.78 -17.93
CA LEU A 68 -4.46 -4.05 -19.34
C LEU A 68 -5.72 -3.32 -19.79
N LEU A 69 -6.79 -3.35 -18.99
CA LEU A 69 -8.03 -2.61 -19.27
C LEU A 69 -7.80 -1.10 -19.29
N PHE A 70 -7.07 -0.57 -18.29
CA PHE A 70 -6.71 0.84 -18.26
C PHE A 70 -5.80 1.24 -19.42
N GLY A 71 -4.87 0.36 -19.83
CA GLY A 71 -4.03 0.57 -21.01
C GLY A 71 -4.84 0.61 -22.30
N ALA A 72 -5.79 -0.32 -22.47
CA ALA A 72 -6.69 -0.33 -23.61
C ALA A 72 -7.58 0.91 -23.66
N LEU A 73 -8.15 1.30 -22.51
CA LEU A 73 -8.96 2.52 -22.38
C LEU A 73 -8.12 3.78 -22.66
N TYR A 74 -6.89 3.82 -22.14
CA TYR A 74 -5.93 4.90 -22.40
C TYR A 74 -5.61 5.00 -23.89
N SER A 75 -5.24 3.89 -24.53
CA SER A 75 -4.97 3.85 -25.97
C SER A 75 -6.19 4.24 -26.79
N PHE A 76 -7.39 3.85 -26.37
CA PHE A 76 -8.64 4.27 -26.99
C PHE A 76 -8.88 5.78 -26.85
N LEU A 77 -8.72 6.35 -25.66
CA LEU A 77 -8.87 7.79 -25.42
C LEU A 77 -7.85 8.62 -26.20
N VAL A 78 -6.59 8.17 -26.23
CA VAL A 78 -5.51 8.84 -26.99
C VAL A 78 -5.75 8.73 -28.49
N SER A 79 -6.27 7.60 -28.97
CA SER A 79 -6.65 7.44 -30.37
C SER A 79 -7.84 8.31 -30.77
N LEU A 80 -8.79 8.57 -29.85
CA LEU A 80 -9.98 9.37 -30.11
C LEU A 80 -9.68 10.88 -30.06
N PHE A 81 -8.74 11.28 -29.20
CA PHE A 81 -8.32 12.67 -29.04
C PHE A 81 -6.79 12.75 -28.82
N PRO A 82 -5.98 12.90 -29.89
CA PRO A 82 -4.53 12.99 -29.79
C PRO A 82 -3.99 14.03 -28.78
N PRO A 83 -4.59 15.23 -28.61
CA PRO A 83 -4.12 16.22 -27.63
C PRO A 83 -4.24 15.75 -26.17
N ILE A 84 -5.22 14.90 -25.87
CA ILE A 84 -5.49 14.40 -24.51
C ILE A 84 -4.36 13.45 -24.04
N GLY A 85 -3.69 12.76 -24.96
CA GLY A 85 -2.54 11.91 -24.63
C GLY A 85 -1.35 12.65 -24.03
N ILE A 86 -1.13 13.89 -24.48
CA ILE A 86 -0.06 14.75 -23.93
C ILE A 86 -0.40 15.17 -22.49
N VAL A 87 -1.65 15.58 -22.26
CA VAL A 87 -2.16 15.97 -20.93
C VAL A 87 -2.08 14.80 -19.96
N LEU A 88 -2.54 13.61 -20.37
CA LEU A 88 -2.46 12.42 -19.53
C LEU A 88 -1.02 11.97 -19.27
N SER A 89 -0.12 12.08 -20.25
CA SER A 89 1.30 11.73 -20.05
C SER A 89 1.97 12.66 -19.04
N ALA A 90 1.68 13.96 -19.11
CA ALA A 90 2.13 14.94 -18.11
C ALA A 90 1.53 14.67 -16.72
N LEU A 91 0.24 14.32 -16.64
CA LEU A 91 -0.41 13.89 -15.41
C LEU A 91 0.23 12.63 -14.82
N PHE A 92 0.48 11.61 -15.65
CA PHE A 92 1.16 10.39 -15.26
C PHE A 92 2.58 10.66 -14.76
N PHE A 93 3.30 11.56 -15.42
CA PHE A 93 4.64 11.96 -15.01
C PHE A 93 4.64 12.67 -13.65
N LEU A 94 3.71 13.61 -13.43
CA LEU A 94 3.52 14.26 -12.13
C LEU A 94 3.11 13.26 -11.04
N PHE A 95 2.25 12.30 -11.36
CA PHE A 95 1.90 11.21 -10.46
C PHE A 95 3.13 10.35 -10.11
N ASN A 96 3.96 10.03 -11.10
CA ASN A 96 5.19 9.23 -10.92
C ASN A 96 6.21 9.95 -10.03
N LEU A 97 6.41 11.26 -10.20
CA LEU A 97 7.27 12.06 -9.33
C LEU A 97 6.77 12.10 -7.87
N ARG A 98 5.45 12.11 -7.67
CA ARG A 98 4.81 12.04 -6.35
C ARG A 98 4.93 10.66 -5.70
N LEU A 99 5.06 9.60 -6.51
CA LEU A 99 5.35 8.24 -6.08
C LEU A 99 6.84 8.04 -5.74
N LEU A 100 7.75 8.67 -6.49
CA LEU A 100 9.20 8.52 -6.33
C LEU A 100 9.75 9.18 -5.06
N THR A 101 9.16 10.31 -4.64
CA THR A 101 9.57 11.05 -3.43
C THR A 101 9.06 10.45 -2.13
N LYS A 102 8.24 9.40 -2.19
CA LYS A 102 7.47 8.90 -1.06
C LYS A 102 7.65 7.39 -0.90
N SER A 103 8.61 6.96 -0.11
CA SER A 103 8.74 5.50 0.08
C SER A 103 9.32 5.05 1.41
N TRP A 104 10.23 5.76 2.10
CA TRP A 104 10.79 5.18 3.32
C TRP A 104 9.77 4.98 4.46
N ARG A 105 8.95 6.00 4.77
CA ARG A 105 7.99 5.93 5.89
C ARG A 105 6.85 4.93 5.65
N VAL A 106 6.34 4.88 4.42
CA VAL A 106 5.30 3.91 4.05
C VAL A 106 5.91 2.50 4.02
N ASN A 107 7.15 2.36 3.55
CA ASN A 107 7.84 1.08 3.54
C ASN A 107 8.17 0.58 4.96
N LEU A 108 8.34 1.48 5.95
CA LEU A 108 8.41 1.10 7.36
C LEU A 108 7.08 0.52 7.87
N VAL A 109 5.95 1.12 7.52
CA VAL A 109 4.62 0.57 7.87
C VAL A 109 4.43 -0.81 7.26
N THR A 110 4.73 -0.98 5.97
CA THR A 110 4.56 -2.27 5.29
C THR A 110 5.53 -3.33 5.81
N SER A 111 6.78 -2.95 6.07
CA SER A 111 7.77 -3.86 6.68
C SER A 111 7.30 -4.30 8.06
N LEU A 112 6.87 -3.37 8.91
CA LEU A 112 6.37 -3.70 10.23
C LEU A 112 5.13 -4.60 10.17
N PHE A 113 4.20 -4.30 9.25
CA PHE A 113 2.96 -5.03 9.06
C PHE A 113 3.19 -6.53 8.78
N TYR A 114 4.20 -6.88 7.99
CA TYR A 114 4.48 -8.28 7.64
C TYR A 114 5.56 -8.92 8.50
N LEU A 115 6.58 -8.16 8.91
CA LEU A 115 7.72 -8.70 9.64
C LEU A 115 7.39 -8.98 11.10
N TYR A 116 6.53 -8.17 11.72
CA TYR A 116 6.15 -8.37 13.12
C TYR A 116 5.37 -9.68 13.34
N PRO A 117 4.27 -10.00 12.60
CA PRO A 117 3.56 -11.26 12.76
C PRO A 117 4.42 -12.49 12.45
N LEU A 118 5.29 -12.38 11.44
CA LEU A 118 6.24 -13.45 11.09
C LEU A 118 7.26 -13.68 12.21
N GLY A 119 7.81 -12.60 12.77
CA GLY A 119 8.72 -12.64 13.92
C GLY A 119 8.08 -13.28 15.15
N LEU A 120 6.84 -12.93 15.47
CA LEU A 120 6.08 -13.58 16.55
C LEU A 120 5.85 -15.06 16.28
N SER A 121 5.56 -15.43 15.04
CA SER A 121 5.30 -16.84 14.69
C SER A 121 6.56 -17.70 14.79
N LEU A 122 7.71 -17.13 14.41
CA LEU A 122 9.03 -17.72 14.64
C LEU A 122 9.31 -17.84 16.14
N LEU A 123 9.04 -16.79 16.93
CA LEU A 123 9.22 -16.83 18.38
C LEU A 123 8.39 -17.95 19.01
N ARG A 124 7.08 -18.01 18.71
CA ARG A 124 6.16 -19.05 19.20
C ARG A 124 6.61 -20.46 18.80
N TYR A 125 7.16 -20.62 17.60
CA TYR A 125 7.71 -21.91 17.16
C TYR A 125 8.87 -22.38 18.06
N PHE A 126 9.71 -21.47 18.56
CA PHE A 126 10.79 -21.81 19.47
C PHE A 126 10.32 -21.94 20.93
N THR A 127 9.46 -21.04 21.40
CA THR A 127 9.06 -20.96 22.82
C THR A 127 7.83 -21.81 23.18
N HIS A 128 7.10 -22.34 22.21
CA HIS A 128 5.85 -23.11 22.42
C HIS A 128 4.81 -22.34 23.26
N TRP A 129 4.76 -21.02 23.07
CA TRP A 129 3.83 -20.14 23.76
C TRP A 129 2.44 -20.22 23.12
N ASP A 130 1.66 -21.21 23.57
CA ASP A 130 0.32 -21.48 23.04
C ASP A 130 -0.81 -20.92 23.91
N ALA A 131 -0.50 -20.28 25.04
CA ALA A 131 -1.53 -19.75 25.93
C ALA A 131 -2.17 -18.49 25.35
N SER A 132 -3.50 -18.38 25.45
CA SER A 132 -4.28 -17.25 24.93
C SER A 132 -3.83 -15.89 25.49
N TRP A 133 -3.38 -15.85 26.75
CA TRP A 133 -2.86 -14.63 27.37
C TRP A 133 -1.51 -14.20 26.77
N GLN A 134 -0.66 -15.15 26.35
CA GLN A 134 0.64 -14.87 25.70
C GLN A 134 0.40 -14.26 24.32
N ILE A 135 -0.53 -14.83 23.55
CA ILE A 135 -0.95 -14.31 22.25
C ILE A 135 -1.49 -12.87 22.40
N GLY A 136 -2.30 -12.60 23.43
CA GLY A 136 -2.80 -11.25 23.72
C GLY A 136 -1.67 -10.28 24.07
N LEU A 137 -0.69 -10.73 24.86
CA LEU A 137 0.45 -9.92 25.30
C LEU A 137 1.43 -9.59 24.18
N GLU A 138 1.53 -10.46 23.16
CA GLU A 138 2.31 -10.19 21.94
C GLU A 138 1.54 -9.31 20.93
N LEU A 139 0.21 -9.47 20.86
CA LEU A 139 -0.64 -8.71 19.94
C LEU A 139 -0.72 -7.22 20.31
N LEU A 140 -0.97 -6.92 21.59
CA LEU A 140 -1.16 -5.55 22.08
C LEU A 140 -0.02 -4.59 21.73
N PRO A 141 1.26 -4.89 22.03
CA PRO A 141 2.37 -4.00 21.70
C PRO A 141 2.51 -3.83 20.18
N GLY A 142 2.29 -4.89 19.40
CA GLY A 142 2.30 -4.81 17.93
C GLY A 142 1.23 -3.90 17.38
N LEU A 143 0.00 -4.00 17.92
CA LEU A 143 -1.14 -3.20 17.48
C LEU A 143 -0.93 -1.71 17.79
N LEU A 144 -0.46 -1.41 19.01
CA LEU A 144 -0.14 -0.05 19.43
C LEU A 144 0.99 0.53 18.58
N LEU A 145 2.06 -0.23 18.40
CA LEU A 145 3.21 0.19 17.62
C LEU A 145 2.81 0.50 16.17
N LEU A 146 2.06 -0.39 15.50
CA LEU A 146 1.56 -0.14 14.16
C LEU A 146 0.63 1.08 14.11
N HIS A 147 -0.27 1.23 15.08
CA HIS A 147 -1.16 2.38 15.18
C HIS A 147 -0.40 3.72 15.27
N PHE A 148 0.61 3.80 16.15
CA PHE A 148 1.42 5.01 16.31
C PHE A 148 2.26 5.33 15.07
N VAL A 149 2.86 4.32 14.45
CA VAL A 149 3.64 4.51 13.21
C VAL A 149 2.74 5.00 12.08
N MET A 150 1.53 4.45 11.94
CA MET A 150 0.54 4.92 10.95
C MET A 150 0.11 6.36 11.23
N MET A 151 -0.18 6.72 12.48
CA MET A 151 -0.47 8.10 12.88
C MET A 151 0.67 9.05 12.50
N GLN A 152 1.92 8.65 12.73
CA GLN A 152 3.08 9.44 12.36
C GLN A 152 3.23 9.57 10.84
N VAL A 153 2.89 8.54 10.06
CA VAL A 153 2.91 8.61 8.59
C VAL A 153 1.82 9.55 8.06
N TYR A 154 0.62 9.50 8.63
CA TYR A 154 -0.50 10.36 8.24
C TYR A 154 -0.25 11.83 8.50
N TYR A 155 0.52 12.16 9.55
CA TYR A 155 0.90 13.52 9.88
C TYR A 155 1.63 14.24 8.73
N PHE A 156 2.48 13.53 7.99
CA PHE A 156 3.30 14.14 6.94
C PHE A 156 2.67 14.04 5.54
N HIS A 157 1.85 13.01 5.26
CA HIS A 157 1.19 12.86 3.97
C HIS A 157 -0.19 12.19 4.07
N PRO A 158 -1.26 12.76 3.47
CA PRO A 158 -2.61 12.31 3.73
C PRO A 158 -3.07 11.25 2.74
N SER A 159 -3.24 10.01 3.22
CA SER A 159 -4.43 9.19 2.98
C SER A 159 -4.22 7.78 3.52
N ALA A 160 -5.07 7.39 4.48
CA ALA A 160 -5.14 6.01 4.97
C ALA A 160 -5.37 5.01 3.83
N ARG A 161 -6.14 5.41 2.81
CA ARG A 161 -6.36 4.64 1.59
C ARG A 161 -5.06 4.31 0.84
N GLN A 162 -4.15 5.28 0.68
CA GLN A 162 -2.89 5.02 -0.04
C GLN A 162 -2.01 4.05 0.75
N VAL A 163 -1.90 4.24 2.09
CA VAL A 163 -1.12 3.34 2.95
C VAL A 163 -1.69 1.92 2.91
N ALA A 164 -3.01 1.78 3.00
CA ALA A 164 -3.68 0.48 2.87
C ALA A 164 -3.38 -0.18 1.51
N TRP A 165 -3.50 0.56 0.40
CA TRP A 165 -3.18 0.03 -0.93
C TRP A 165 -1.72 -0.39 -1.07
N THR A 166 -0.78 0.35 -0.48
CA THR A 166 0.62 -0.05 -0.50
C THR A 166 0.86 -1.32 0.32
N VAL A 167 0.25 -1.46 1.50
CA VAL A 167 0.33 -2.69 2.30
C VAL A 167 -0.19 -3.87 1.48
N LEU A 168 -1.38 -3.76 0.89
CA LEU A 168 -1.98 -4.82 0.07
C LEU A 168 -1.13 -5.18 -1.16
N ALA A 169 -0.48 -4.20 -1.80
CA ALA A 169 0.31 -4.41 -2.99
C ALA A 169 1.75 -4.91 -2.73
N THR A 170 2.28 -4.70 -1.51
CA THR A 170 3.66 -5.06 -1.13
C THR A 170 4.00 -6.55 -1.38
N PRO A 171 3.19 -7.55 -0.97
CA PRO A 171 3.58 -8.94 -1.14
C PRO A 171 3.64 -9.35 -2.62
N PHE A 172 2.78 -8.78 -3.46
CA PHE A 172 2.87 -8.95 -4.91
C PHE A 172 4.14 -8.33 -5.49
N GLU A 173 4.51 -7.12 -5.05
CA GLU A 173 5.75 -6.47 -5.51
C GLU A 173 7.00 -7.26 -5.15
N LEU A 174 7.06 -7.81 -3.93
CA LEU A 174 8.15 -8.69 -3.49
C LEU A 174 8.28 -9.94 -4.37
N ILE A 175 7.17 -10.62 -4.66
CA ILE A 175 7.18 -11.77 -5.58
C ILE A 175 7.58 -11.36 -6.99
N SER A 176 7.09 -10.22 -7.47
CA SER A 176 7.44 -9.72 -8.79
C SER A 176 8.94 -9.37 -8.90
N LEU A 177 9.57 -8.96 -7.80
CA LEU A 177 11.00 -8.68 -7.72
C LEU A 177 11.81 -9.99 -7.78
N VAL A 178 11.41 -10.99 -7.01
CA VAL A 178 12.05 -12.31 -6.93
C VAL A 178 11.82 -13.15 -8.19
N LEU A 179 10.74 -12.90 -8.95
CA LEU A 179 10.45 -13.63 -10.19
C LEU A 179 11.58 -13.44 -11.21
N PRO A 180 12.18 -14.53 -11.74
CA PRO A 180 13.28 -14.43 -12.67
C PRO A 180 12.83 -13.74 -13.96
N LYS A 181 13.68 -12.85 -14.52
CA LYS A 181 13.40 -11.99 -15.69
C LYS A 181 12.85 -12.75 -16.92
N ARG A 182 13.06 -14.07 -16.99
CA ARG A 182 12.53 -14.98 -18.02
C ARG A 182 11.00 -15.04 -18.09
N PHE A 183 10.29 -14.85 -16.98
CA PHE A 183 8.82 -14.74 -16.96
C PHE A 183 8.30 -13.30 -17.11
N LYS A 184 9.20 -12.31 -17.16
CA LYS A 184 8.87 -10.88 -17.34
C LYS A 184 8.79 -10.47 -18.81
N LYS A 185 8.95 -11.40 -19.75
CA LYS A 185 8.79 -11.09 -21.17
C LYS A 185 7.29 -11.02 -21.48
N PRO A 186 6.72 -9.83 -21.76
CA PRO A 186 5.44 -9.79 -22.43
C PRO A 186 5.60 -10.57 -23.73
N PHE A 187 4.60 -11.36 -24.09
CA PHE A 187 4.47 -11.96 -25.42
C PHE A 187 4.48 -10.82 -26.46
N ARG A 188 5.67 -10.38 -26.85
CA ARG A 188 5.86 -9.45 -27.97
C ARG A 188 5.68 -10.29 -29.21
N THR A 189 4.51 -10.09 -29.80
CA THR A 189 4.15 -10.29 -31.20
C THR A 189 5.37 -10.48 -32.10
N THR A 190 5.37 -11.61 -32.81
CA THR A 190 6.16 -11.87 -34.01
C THR A 190 6.17 -10.63 -34.90
N SER A 191 7.28 -9.89 -34.90
CA SER A 191 7.55 -8.85 -35.88
C SER A 191 7.75 -9.53 -37.24
N VAL A 192 6.85 -9.24 -38.17
CA VAL A 192 6.97 -9.54 -39.60
C VAL A 192 8.33 -9.06 -40.10
N PRO A 193 9.17 -9.91 -40.72
CA PRO A 193 10.41 -9.44 -41.32
C PRO A 193 10.11 -8.62 -42.58
N ASN A 194 10.57 -7.38 -42.52
CA ASN A 194 10.59 -6.39 -43.58
C ASN A 194 11.31 -6.96 -44.82
N ARG A 195 10.66 -6.93 -45.99
CA ARG A 195 11.27 -7.27 -47.29
C ARG A 195 12.45 -6.33 -47.56
N PRO A 196 13.65 -6.83 -47.94
CA PRO A 196 14.65 -5.98 -48.54
C PRO A 196 14.21 -5.64 -49.98
N LYS A 197 14.14 -4.33 -50.28
CA LYS A 197 14.14 -3.84 -51.65
C LYS A 197 15.48 -4.18 -52.30
N ARG A 198 15.46 -4.95 -53.39
CA ARG A 198 16.36 -4.82 -54.52
C ARG A 198 15.63 -5.25 -55.78
#